data_AF-A0A173M1Z7-F1
#
_entry.id   AF-A0A173M1Z7-F1
#
_cell.length_a   1.000
_cell.length_b   1.000
_cell.length_c   1.000
_cell.angle_alpha   90.00
_cell.angle_beta   90.00
_cell.angle_gamma   90.00
#
_symmetry.space_group_name_H-M   'P 1'
#
loop_
_entity.id
_entity.type
_entity.pdbx_description
1 polymer ?
#
loop_
_entity_poly.entity_id
_entity_poly.type
_entity_poly.pdbx_seq_one_letter_code
_entity_poly.pdbx_strand_id
1 'polypeptide(L)'
;VLTFLMTAVCCAVSVAASDPENTKKVDDFPDYVPGATTGLLFDDIRTFHNSMVKLGSNLDAEITKIFKGLFNEEDLVRDAKNGLTKMKEFAESIKNDKHFTTDGFVTAAEDATSASNNFDSLMASVIQIYHKCVAFDNEVNRLFPNNTDNSAKKEEMKDYFVKHVYNNREVNDRILVSIGREFLKIENVVDAVNAAAKYYQIKSQAGSAPSEERDPQPAPASPPHSSPQGPPAESSSQAGQPEGNLHGPQGSPTPAKSSFTYGGLTVATLCYFVLSAF
;
A
#
# COMPACT_ATOMS: atom_id res chain seq x y z
N VAL A 1 48.83 -45.47 39.40
CA VAL A 1 47.42 -45.27 38.98
C VAL A 1 47.34 -43.86 38.43
N LEU A 2 47.18 -43.76 37.11
CA LEU A 2 47.34 -42.52 36.33
C LEU A 2 45.97 -41.87 36.11
N THR A 3 45.95 -40.55 36.22
CA THR A 3 44.83 -39.61 36.23
C THR A 3 43.93 -39.71 34.98
N PHE A 4 42.61 -39.85 35.16
CA PHE A 4 41.61 -39.67 34.11
C PHE A 4 40.95 -38.28 34.27
N LEU A 5 41.35 -37.34 33.41
CA LEU A 5 40.60 -36.12 33.11
C LEU A 5 39.88 -36.38 31.78
N MET A 6 38.56 -36.51 31.79
CA MET A 6 37.74 -36.51 30.58
C MET A 6 36.85 -35.28 30.59
N THR A 7 37.25 -34.34 29.75
CA THR A 7 36.65 -33.05 29.48
C THR A 7 35.27 -33.20 28.85
N ALA A 8 34.32 -32.41 29.35
CA ALA A 8 32.97 -32.27 28.84
C ALA A 8 32.95 -31.81 27.36
N VAL A 9 32.17 -32.51 26.53
CA VAL A 9 31.72 -32.01 25.23
C VAL A 9 30.27 -31.56 25.42
N CYS A 10 30.07 -30.29 25.75
CA CYS A 10 28.78 -29.64 25.58
C CYS A 10 28.53 -29.49 24.08
N CYS A 11 27.65 -30.32 23.53
CA CYS A 11 27.04 -30.08 22.23
C CYS A 11 26.18 -28.82 22.33
N ALA A 12 26.75 -27.66 22.05
CA ALA A 12 25.99 -26.47 21.72
C ALA A 12 25.30 -26.72 20.37
N VAL A 13 24.03 -27.10 20.41
CA VAL A 13 23.15 -27.02 19.24
C VAL A 13 22.98 -25.53 18.99
N SER A 14 23.76 -25.00 18.05
CA SER A 14 23.50 -23.69 17.47
C SER A 14 22.13 -23.78 16.80
N VAL A 15 21.10 -23.26 17.47
CA VAL A 15 19.86 -22.87 16.82
C VAL A 15 20.26 -21.77 15.85
N ALA A 16 20.39 -22.13 14.57
CA ALA A 16 20.41 -21.16 13.50
C ALA A 16 19.11 -20.35 13.65
N ALA A 17 19.24 -19.12 14.13
CA ALA A 17 18.16 -18.15 14.06
C ALA A 17 17.78 -18.08 12.58
N SER A 18 16.54 -18.44 12.28
CA SER A 18 15.94 -18.27 10.97
C SER A 18 16.20 -16.83 10.54
N ASP A 19 16.71 -16.63 9.33
CA ASP A 19 16.77 -15.32 8.71
C ASP A 19 15.41 -14.62 8.90
N PRO A 20 15.38 -13.32 9.25
CA PRO A 20 14.13 -12.59 9.24
C PRO A 20 13.57 -12.64 7.81
N GLU A 21 12.51 -13.42 7.61
CA GLU A 21 11.78 -13.48 6.35
C GLU A 21 11.43 -12.04 5.96
N ASN A 22 12.08 -11.54 4.91
CA ASN A 22 11.84 -10.22 4.34
C ASN A 22 10.47 -10.21 3.64
N THR A 23 9.40 -10.23 4.43
CA THR A 23 8.04 -9.97 3.98
C THR A 23 7.85 -8.47 4.10
N LYS A 24 8.13 -7.73 3.03
CA LYS A 24 7.74 -6.33 2.91
C LYS A 24 6.21 -6.28 3.09
N LYS A 25 5.73 -5.71 4.19
CA LYS A 25 4.31 -5.43 4.41
C LYS A 25 4.04 -3.96 4.03
N VAL A 26 2.81 -3.66 3.62
CA VAL A 26 2.33 -2.29 3.45
C VAL A 26 1.87 -1.87 4.84
N ASP A 27 2.61 -0.96 5.47
CA ASP A 27 2.50 -0.70 6.90
C ASP A 27 1.28 0.15 7.30
N ASP A 28 0.58 0.77 6.37
CA ASP A 28 -0.80 1.24 6.50
C ASP A 28 -1.26 1.83 5.15
N PHE A 29 -2.51 1.60 4.76
CA PHE A 29 -3.05 2.21 3.55
C PHE A 29 -3.54 3.65 3.82
N PRO A 30 -3.28 4.59 2.89
CA PRO A 30 -3.88 5.92 2.96
C PRO A 30 -5.41 5.90 2.83
N ASP A 31 -6.08 6.93 3.37
CA ASP A 31 -7.55 7.05 3.39
C ASP A 31 -8.24 6.96 2.01
N TYR A 32 -7.52 7.27 0.93
CA TYR A 32 -8.06 7.16 -0.43
C TYR A 32 -8.16 5.72 -0.93
N VAL A 33 -7.52 4.76 -0.25
CA VAL A 33 -7.58 3.34 -0.57
C VAL A 33 -8.80 2.72 0.13
N PRO A 34 -9.62 1.89 -0.55
CA PRO A 34 -10.77 1.27 0.09
C PRO A 34 -10.39 0.42 1.31
N GLY A 35 -11.04 0.69 2.44
CA GLY A 35 -10.90 -0.11 3.65
C GLY A 35 -11.35 -1.57 3.49
N ALA A 36 -10.96 -2.42 4.43
CA ALA A 36 -11.33 -3.83 4.43
C ALA A 36 -12.86 -4.02 4.52
N THR A 37 -13.40 -4.85 3.63
CA THR A 37 -14.82 -5.24 3.60
C THR A 37 -15.06 -6.51 4.42
N THR A 38 -16.32 -6.77 4.76
CA THR A 38 -16.73 -7.97 5.53
C THR A 38 -16.94 -9.22 4.68
N GLY A 39 -16.82 -9.13 3.34
CA GLY A 39 -16.98 -10.28 2.45
C GLY A 39 -15.87 -11.32 2.64
N LEU A 40 -16.06 -12.52 2.10
CA LEU A 40 -15.08 -13.60 2.20
C LEU A 40 -13.86 -13.32 1.30
N LEU A 41 -12.66 -13.66 1.79
CA LEU A 41 -11.43 -13.63 0.98
C LEU A 41 -11.60 -14.39 -0.34
N PHE A 42 -12.26 -15.55 -0.30
CA PHE A 42 -12.47 -16.38 -1.48
C PHE A 42 -13.29 -15.69 -2.58
N ASP A 43 -14.26 -14.85 -2.21
CA ASP A 43 -15.07 -14.12 -3.20
C ASP A 43 -14.26 -13.00 -3.88
N ASP A 44 -13.33 -12.36 -3.16
CA ASP A 44 -12.41 -11.41 -3.77
C ASP A 44 -11.41 -12.11 -4.69
N ILE A 45 -10.91 -13.29 -4.32
CA ILE A 45 -10.02 -14.10 -5.17
C ILE A 45 -10.74 -14.50 -6.46
N ARG A 46 -12.01 -14.89 -6.39
CA ARG A 46 -12.84 -15.18 -7.56
C ARG A 46 -13.01 -13.94 -8.44
N THR A 47 -13.34 -12.80 -7.84
CA THR A 47 -13.52 -11.52 -8.56
C THR A 47 -12.22 -11.07 -9.23
N PHE A 48 -11.10 -11.18 -8.53
CA PHE A 48 -9.76 -10.92 -9.05
C PHE A 48 -9.47 -11.79 -10.27
N HIS A 49 -9.62 -13.12 -10.13
CA HIS A 49 -9.37 -14.07 -11.21
C HIS A 49 -10.22 -13.75 -12.44
N ASN A 50 -11.53 -13.55 -12.25
CA ASN A 50 -12.46 -13.28 -13.34
C ASN A 50 -12.16 -11.94 -14.04
N SER A 51 -11.75 -10.92 -13.27
CA SER A 51 -11.32 -9.63 -13.84
C SER A 51 -10.05 -9.77 -14.66
N MET A 52 -9.06 -10.55 -14.17
CA MET A 52 -7.84 -10.86 -14.93
C MET A 52 -8.15 -11.57 -16.25
N VAL A 53 -9.06 -12.57 -16.24
CA VAL A 53 -9.48 -13.28 -17.46
C VAL A 53 -10.19 -12.34 -18.43
N LYS A 54 -11.11 -11.50 -17.94
CA LYS A 54 -11.86 -10.56 -18.80
C LYS A 54 -10.96 -9.51 -19.44
N LEU A 55 -10.03 -8.94 -18.68
CA LEU A 55 -9.16 -7.88 -19.15
C LEU A 55 -8.18 -8.40 -20.20
N GLY A 56 -7.65 -9.62 -20.02
CA GLY A 56 -6.77 -10.25 -21.01
C GLY A 56 -5.65 -9.31 -21.44
N SER A 57 -5.53 -9.07 -22.75
CA SER A 57 -4.54 -8.16 -23.34
C SER A 57 -4.75 -6.68 -23.00
N ASN A 58 -5.94 -6.26 -22.57
CA ASN A 58 -6.20 -4.88 -22.19
C ASN A 58 -5.56 -4.51 -20.84
N LEU A 59 -5.21 -5.49 -20.02
CA LEU A 59 -4.61 -5.29 -18.70
C LEU A 59 -3.35 -4.42 -18.77
N ASP A 60 -2.50 -4.67 -19.78
CA ASP A 60 -1.23 -3.97 -19.97
C ASP A 60 -1.43 -2.47 -20.14
N ALA A 61 -2.36 -2.10 -21.03
CA ALA A 61 -2.66 -0.70 -21.30
C ALA A 61 -3.22 0.01 -20.07
N GLU A 62 -4.05 -0.66 -19.26
CA GLU A 62 -4.60 -0.08 -18.03
C GLU A 62 -3.53 0.11 -16.94
N ILE A 63 -2.61 -0.84 -16.77
CA ILE A 63 -1.51 -0.70 -15.79
C ILE A 63 -0.56 0.42 -16.20
N THR A 64 -0.21 0.53 -17.49
CA THR A 64 0.64 1.62 -17.99
C THR A 64 0.06 2.99 -17.66
N LYS A 65 -1.27 3.17 -17.74
CA LYS A 65 -1.92 4.45 -17.38
C LYS A 65 -1.69 4.85 -15.92
N ILE A 66 -1.54 3.90 -14.99
CA ILE A 66 -1.29 4.18 -13.56
C ILE A 66 0.07 4.85 -13.36
N PHE A 67 1.07 4.44 -14.13
CA PHE A 67 2.46 4.87 -13.95
C PHE A 67 2.93 5.91 -14.97
N LYS A 68 2.06 6.28 -15.90
CA LYS A 68 2.34 7.24 -16.96
C LYS A 68 3.05 8.50 -16.46
N GLY A 69 4.21 8.80 -17.04
CA GLY A 69 4.98 10.01 -16.75
C GLY A 69 5.88 9.92 -15.51
N LEU A 70 5.97 8.75 -14.87
CA LEU A 70 6.99 8.50 -13.85
C LEU A 70 8.34 8.16 -14.48
N PHE A 71 9.44 8.54 -13.81
CA PHE A 71 10.80 8.34 -14.32
C PHE A 71 11.18 6.84 -14.47
N ASN A 72 10.57 5.96 -13.70
CA ASN A 72 10.76 4.51 -13.69
C ASN A 72 9.49 3.76 -14.11
N GLU A 73 8.68 4.36 -14.99
CA GLU A 73 7.41 3.80 -15.46
C GLU A 73 7.54 2.35 -15.94
N GLU A 74 8.54 2.03 -16.76
CA GLU A 74 8.74 0.69 -17.31
C GLU A 74 8.96 -0.38 -16.21
N ASP A 75 9.80 -0.08 -15.22
CA ASP A 75 10.06 -0.99 -14.10
C ASP A 75 8.81 -1.16 -13.23
N LEU A 76 8.10 -0.08 -12.92
CA LEU A 76 6.88 -0.12 -12.11
C LEU A 76 5.77 -0.92 -12.81
N VAL A 77 5.60 -0.74 -14.12
CA VAL A 77 4.65 -1.51 -14.92
C VAL A 77 5.04 -2.99 -14.94
N ARG A 78 6.32 -3.31 -15.16
CA ARG A 78 6.81 -4.69 -15.18
C ARG A 78 6.56 -5.39 -13.84
N ASP A 79 6.94 -4.76 -12.75
CA ASP A 79 6.88 -5.36 -11.42
C ASP A 79 5.41 -5.53 -10.96
N ALA A 80 4.55 -4.52 -11.20
CA ALA A 80 3.11 -4.65 -10.94
C ALA A 80 2.46 -5.76 -11.76
N LYS A 81 2.81 -5.89 -13.05
CA LYS A 81 2.33 -6.98 -13.91
C LYS A 81 2.80 -8.35 -13.42
N ASN A 82 4.06 -8.46 -13.00
CA ASN A 82 4.57 -9.71 -12.45
C ASN A 82 3.77 -10.10 -11.20
N GLY A 83 3.57 -9.15 -10.28
CA GLY A 83 2.76 -9.35 -9.08
C GLY A 83 1.34 -9.83 -9.38
N LEU A 84 0.63 -9.16 -10.30
CA LEU A 84 -0.73 -9.58 -10.71
C LEU A 84 -0.74 -10.97 -11.36
N THR A 85 0.27 -11.30 -12.15
CA THR A 85 0.41 -12.63 -12.77
C THR A 85 0.60 -13.70 -11.69
N LYS A 86 1.48 -13.47 -10.71
CA LYS A 86 1.69 -14.41 -9.60
C LYS A 86 0.49 -14.52 -8.66
N MET A 87 -0.22 -13.43 -8.43
CA MET A 87 -1.51 -13.46 -7.73
C MET A 87 -2.56 -14.30 -8.49
N LYS A 88 -2.54 -14.27 -9.84
CA LYS A 88 -3.42 -15.11 -10.66
C LYS A 88 -3.05 -16.58 -10.56
N GLU A 89 -1.77 -16.93 -10.63
CA GLU A 89 -1.29 -18.29 -10.40
C GLU A 89 -1.73 -18.81 -9.01
N PHE A 90 -1.66 -17.97 -7.98
CA PHE A 90 -2.17 -18.30 -6.65
C PHE A 90 -3.70 -18.51 -6.64
N ALA A 91 -4.47 -17.64 -7.27
CA ALA A 91 -5.92 -17.79 -7.40
C ALA A 91 -6.30 -19.10 -8.14
N GLU A 92 -5.56 -19.46 -9.19
CA GLU A 92 -5.72 -20.72 -9.91
C GLU A 92 -5.38 -21.93 -9.03
N SER A 93 -4.36 -21.83 -8.17
CA SER A 93 -4.03 -22.88 -7.21
C SER A 93 -5.14 -23.14 -6.19
N ILE A 94 -5.79 -22.07 -5.71
CA ILE A 94 -6.94 -22.17 -4.80
C ILE A 94 -8.15 -22.76 -5.52
N LYS A 95 -8.47 -22.26 -6.72
CA LYS A 95 -9.55 -22.77 -7.57
C LYS A 95 -9.44 -24.28 -7.81
N ASN A 96 -8.22 -24.78 -8.01
CA ASN A 96 -7.96 -26.18 -8.31
C ASN A 96 -7.78 -27.06 -7.07
N ASP A 97 -7.77 -26.49 -5.87
CA ASP A 97 -7.70 -27.27 -4.63
C ASP A 97 -9.08 -27.84 -4.28
N LYS A 98 -9.12 -29.12 -3.94
CA LYS A 98 -10.34 -29.91 -3.71
C LYS A 98 -11.24 -29.40 -2.59
N HIS A 99 -10.75 -28.53 -1.69
CA HIS A 99 -11.55 -28.01 -0.59
C HIS A 99 -12.33 -26.75 -0.98
N PHE A 100 -12.03 -26.14 -2.14
CA PHE A 100 -12.73 -24.97 -2.66
C PHE A 100 -13.63 -25.34 -3.84
N THR A 101 -14.71 -24.60 -4.02
CA THR A 101 -15.56 -24.74 -5.20
C THR A 101 -14.96 -24.03 -6.41
N THR A 102 -15.14 -24.58 -7.60
CA THR A 102 -14.84 -23.85 -8.85
C THR A 102 -15.99 -22.95 -9.29
N ASP A 103 -17.12 -22.97 -8.58
CA ASP A 103 -18.32 -22.22 -8.94
C ASP A 103 -18.04 -20.72 -9.06
N GLY A 104 -18.51 -20.15 -10.17
CA GLY A 104 -18.36 -18.74 -10.49
C GLY A 104 -16.97 -18.35 -10.99
N PHE A 105 -15.97 -19.24 -11.03
CA PHE A 105 -14.73 -18.97 -11.75
C PHE A 105 -14.94 -19.14 -13.26
N VAL A 106 -14.54 -18.13 -14.03
CA VAL A 106 -14.63 -18.15 -15.49
C VAL A 106 -13.38 -18.75 -16.12
N THR A 107 -13.49 -19.27 -17.34
CA THR A 107 -12.34 -19.76 -18.13
C THR A 107 -12.06 -18.92 -19.36
N ALA A 108 -13.08 -18.22 -19.88
CA ALA A 108 -12.97 -17.34 -21.03
C ALA A 108 -13.50 -15.94 -20.69
N ALA A 109 -13.07 -14.94 -21.46
CA ALA A 109 -13.43 -13.54 -21.22
C ALA A 109 -14.94 -13.31 -21.42
N GLU A 110 -15.54 -14.04 -22.36
CA GLU A 110 -16.97 -14.00 -22.68
C GLU A 110 -17.84 -14.45 -21.52
N ASP A 111 -17.33 -15.35 -20.66
CA ASP A 111 -18.04 -15.85 -19.49
C ASP A 111 -17.98 -14.86 -18.31
N ALA A 112 -17.03 -13.91 -18.34
CA ALA A 112 -16.86 -12.87 -17.33
C ALA A 112 -17.81 -11.68 -17.54
N THR A 113 -19.05 -11.93 -17.97
CA THR A 113 -20.04 -10.90 -18.35
C THR A 113 -20.43 -9.95 -17.23
N SER A 114 -20.23 -10.32 -15.96
CA SER A 114 -20.57 -9.45 -14.83
C SER A 114 -19.93 -8.07 -14.96
N ALA A 115 -20.73 -7.03 -14.66
CA ALA A 115 -20.26 -5.66 -14.55
C ALA A 115 -19.14 -5.50 -13.49
N SER A 116 -19.07 -6.43 -12.53
CA SER A 116 -18.07 -6.50 -11.45
C SER A 116 -16.73 -7.13 -11.84
N ASN A 117 -16.48 -7.42 -13.12
CA ASN A 117 -15.24 -8.06 -13.57
C ASN A 117 -14.38 -7.11 -14.43
N ASN A 118 -14.23 -5.86 -14.02
CA ASN A 118 -13.52 -4.81 -14.79
C ASN A 118 -12.22 -4.38 -14.08
N PHE A 119 -11.51 -3.38 -14.64
CA PHE A 119 -10.26 -2.89 -14.06
C PHE A 119 -10.42 -2.33 -12.64
N ASP A 120 -11.50 -1.57 -12.39
CA ASP A 120 -11.83 -1.07 -11.05
C ASP A 120 -12.00 -2.22 -10.05
N SER A 121 -12.70 -3.27 -10.46
CA SER A 121 -12.95 -4.45 -9.64
C SER A 121 -11.67 -5.27 -9.43
N LEU A 122 -10.79 -5.35 -10.43
CA LEU A 122 -9.47 -5.94 -10.28
C LEU A 122 -8.67 -5.23 -9.18
N MET A 123 -8.55 -3.90 -9.27
CA MET A 123 -7.79 -3.10 -8.30
C MET A 123 -8.44 -3.17 -6.90
N ALA A 124 -9.77 -3.16 -6.83
CA ALA A 124 -10.49 -3.39 -5.56
C ALA A 124 -10.13 -4.75 -4.95
N SER A 125 -10.22 -5.84 -5.72
CA SER A 125 -9.94 -7.18 -5.22
C SER A 125 -8.48 -7.34 -4.79
N VAL A 126 -7.50 -6.73 -5.47
CA VAL A 126 -6.10 -6.74 -5.02
C VAL A 126 -5.97 -6.20 -3.60
N ILE A 127 -6.57 -5.04 -3.31
CA ILE A 127 -6.55 -4.42 -1.98
C ILE A 127 -7.27 -5.29 -0.95
N GLN A 128 -8.45 -5.81 -1.29
CA GLN A 128 -9.26 -6.62 -0.36
C GLN A 128 -8.58 -7.94 -0.01
N ILE A 129 -8.01 -8.63 -1.01
CA ILE A 129 -7.23 -9.86 -0.79
C ILE A 129 -6.06 -9.57 0.14
N TYR A 130 -5.32 -8.49 -0.10
CA TYR A 130 -4.20 -8.12 0.76
C TYR A 130 -4.62 -7.87 2.21
N HIS A 131 -5.64 -7.03 2.44
CA HIS A 131 -6.19 -6.79 3.77
C HIS A 131 -6.57 -8.07 4.50
N LYS A 132 -7.30 -8.95 3.82
CA LYS A 132 -7.83 -10.18 4.42
C LYS A 132 -6.73 -11.21 4.67
N CYS A 133 -5.71 -11.29 3.80
CA CYS A 133 -4.55 -12.14 4.00
C CYS A 133 -3.67 -11.65 5.18
N VAL A 134 -3.51 -10.33 5.35
CA VAL A 134 -2.83 -9.76 6.53
C VAL A 134 -3.61 -10.07 7.81
N ALA A 135 -4.93 -9.83 7.82
CA ALA A 135 -5.77 -10.12 8.97
C ALA A 135 -5.75 -11.62 9.35
N PHE A 136 -5.79 -12.48 8.33
CA PHE A 136 -5.70 -13.93 8.51
C PHE A 136 -4.35 -14.37 9.07
N ASP A 137 -3.22 -13.91 8.52
CA ASP A 137 -1.88 -14.23 9.04
C ASP A 137 -1.71 -13.74 10.50
N ASN A 138 -2.23 -12.56 10.82
CA ASN A 138 -2.23 -12.05 12.19
C ASN A 138 -3.06 -12.93 13.14
N GLU A 139 -4.21 -13.43 12.70
CA GLU A 139 -5.05 -14.33 13.50
C GLU A 139 -4.35 -15.69 13.73
N VAL A 140 -3.73 -16.24 12.68
CA VAL A 140 -2.92 -17.45 12.80
C VAL A 140 -1.78 -17.25 13.81
N ASN A 141 -1.07 -16.12 13.73
CA ASN A 141 0.02 -15.81 14.67
C ASN A 141 -0.50 -15.59 16.11
N ARG A 142 -1.72 -15.06 16.29
CA ARG A 142 -2.37 -14.91 17.61
C ARG A 142 -2.72 -16.27 18.23
N LEU A 143 -3.27 -17.18 17.43
CA LEU A 143 -3.71 -18.49 17.89
C LEU A 143 -2.53 -19.46 18.04
N PHE A 144 -1.60 -19.47 17.10
CA PHE A 144 -0.50 -20.43 17.00
C PHE A 144 0.89 -19.78 17.03
N PRO A 145 1.23 -18.94 18.04
CA PRO A 145 2.50 -18.18 18.05
C PRO A 145 3.75 -19.07 18.07
N ASN A 146 3.64 -20.31 18.56
CA ASN A 146 4.72 -21.29 18.63
C ASN A 146 4.44 -22.56 17.81
N ASN A 147 3.51 -22.50 16.85
CA ASN A 147 3.04 -23.68 16.10
C ASN A 147 2.58 -24.84 17.00
N THR A 148 2.12 -24.54 18.22
CA THR A 148 1.68 -25.55 19.18
C THR A 148 0.26 -25.98 18.84
N ASP A 149 0.09 -27.27 18.53
CA ASP A 149 -1.22 -27.83 18.24
C ASP A 149 -2.09 -27.83 19.51
N ASN A 150 -3.29 -27.24 19.40
CA ASN A 150 -4.28 -27.17 20.46
C ASN A 150 -5.67 -27.23 19.83
N SER A 151 -6.43 -28.26 20.19
CA SER A 151 -7.75 -28.54 19.62
C SER A 151 -8.73 -27.37 19.77
N ALA A 152 -8.73 -26.67 20.91
CA ALA A 152 -9.64 -25.55 21.13
C ALA A 152 -9.31 -24.37 20.20
N LYS A 153 -8.02 -24.05 20.05
CA LYS A 153 -7.57 -22.99 19.14
C LYS A 153 -7.78 -23.34 17.67
N LYS A 154 -7.69 -24.62 17.33
CA LYS A 154 -8.00 -25.13 15.99
C LYS A 154 -9.47 -24.97 15.66
N GLU A 155 -10.37 -25.19 16.61
CA GLU A 155 -11.80 -24.91 16.43
C GLU A 155 -12.06 -23.40 16.28
N GLU A 156 -11.41 -22.55 17.08
CA GLU A 156 -11.49 -21.09 16.91
C GLU A 156 -11.00 -20.64 15.52
N MET A 157 -9.90 -21.21 15.04
CA MET A 157 -9.39 -20.92 13.70
C MET A 157 -10.35 -21.36 12.59
N LYS A 158 -11.02 -22.51 12.74
CA LYS A 158 -12.05 -22.95 11.80
C LYS A 158 -13.22 -21.98 11.75
N ASP A 159 -13.65 -21.48 12.90
CA ASP A 159 -14.76 -20.52 12.97
C ASP A 159 -14.37 -19.18 12.33
N TYR A 160 -13.13 -18.71 12.56
CA TYR A 160 -12.59 -17.57 11.84
C TYR A 160 -12.55 -17.81 10.33
N PHE A 161 -12.03 -18.97 9.90
CA PHE A 161 -11.89 -19.35 8.49
C PHE A 161 -13.23 -19.34 7.77
N VAL A 162 -14.26 -19.96 8.36
CA VAL A 162 -15.62 -19.98 7.79
C VAL A 162 -16.19 -18.58 7.64
N LYS A 163 -15.95 -17.71 8.62
CA LYS A 163 -16.49 -16.36 8.66
C LYS A 163 -15.79 -15.37 7.74
N HIS A 164 -14.48 -15.54 7.51
CA HIS A 164 -13.65 -14.52 6.87
C HIS A 164 -12.95 -14.99 5.59
N VAL A 165 -12.72 -16.30 5.43
CA VAL A 165 -11.96 -16.85 4.30
C VAL A 165 -12.87 -17.52 3.29
N TYR A 166 -13.54 -18.59 3.70
CA TYR A 166 -14.37 -19.40 2.82
C TYR A 166 -15.40 -20.17 3.64
N ASN A 167 -16.66 -20.14 3.21
CA ASN A 167 -17.79 -20.72 3.93
C ASN A 167 -17.85 -22.27 3.84
N ASN A 168 -16.73 -22.92 4.12
CA ASN A 168 -16.61 -24.35 4.30
C ASN A 168 -15.63 -24.63 5.44
N ARG A 169 -16.07 -25.45 6.40
CA ARG A 169 -15.29 -25.81 7.59
C ARG A 169 -14.32 -26.97 7.31
N GLU A 170 -14.57 -27.73 6.27
CA GLU A 170 -13.78 -28.91 5.89
C GLU A 170 -12.61 -28.51 4.99
N VAL A 171 -11.58 -27.95 5.61
CA VAL A 171 -10.29 -27.67 4.98
C VAL A 171 -9.18 -28.43 5.71
N ASN A 172 -8.09 -28.74 5.00
CA ASN A 172 -6.93 -29.33 5.65
C ASN A 172 -6.18 -28.30 6.52
N ASP A 173 -5.38 -28.80 7.46
CA ASP A 173 -4.66 -27.98 8.43
C ASP A 173 -3.72 -26.96 7.79
N ARG A 174 -3.12 -27.30 6.64
CA ARG A 174 -2.27 -26.38 5.89
C ARG A 174 -3.07 -25.16 5.44
N ILE A 175 -4.16 -25.36 4.70
CA ILE A 175 -5.03 -24.28 4.21
C ILE A 175 -5.56 -23.43 5.37
N LEU A 176 -5.94 -24.11 6.48
CA LEU A 176 -6.47 -23.47 7.68
C LEU A 176 -5.52 -22.45 8.31
N VAL A 177 -4.20 -22.55 8.07
CA VAL A 177 -3.21 -21.69 8.72
C VAL A 177 -2.23 -21.00 7.77
N SER A 178 -2.14 -21.40 6.50
CA SER A 178 -1.07 -20.93 5.60
C SER A 178 -1.52 -19.97 4.51
N ILE A 179 -2.79 -19.95 4.10
CA ILE A 179 -3.23 -19.27 2.87
C ILE A 179 -2.87 -17.77 2.85
N GLY A 180 -3.05 -17.06 3.96
CA GLY A 180 -2.69 -15.64 4.08
C GLY A 180 -1.18 -15.41 3.97
N ARG A 181 -0.37 -16.23 4.65
CA ARG A 181 1.10 -16.17 4.56
C ARG A 181 1.62 -16.52 3.17
N GLU A 182 1.07 -17.57 2.56
CA GLU A 182 1.44 -17.99 1.20
C GLU A 182 1.16 -16.87 0.21
N PHE A 183 0.03 -16.18 0.34
CA PHE A 183 -0.27 -14.99 -0.46
C PHE A 183 0.74 -13.85 -0.23
N LEU A 184 1.05 -13.52 1.03
CA LEU A 184 1.95 -12.41 1.35
C LEU A 184 3.41 -12.64 0.91
N LYS A 185 3.77 -13.89 0.58
CA LYS A 185 5.08 -14.28 0.05
C LYS A 185 5.13 -14.33 -1.48
N ILE A 186 4.02 -14.04 -2.16
CA ILE A 186 3.99 -13.97 -3.61
C ILE A 186 4.97 -12.89 -4.08
N GLU A 187 5.80 -13.25 -5.05
CA GLU A 187 6.72 -12.33 -5.70
C GLU A 187 5.97 -11.12 -6.27
N ASN A 188 6.50 -9.91 -6.02
CA ASN A 188 5.91 -8.64 -6.44
C ASN A 188 4.45 -8.39 -5.98
N VAL A 189 3.95 -9.11 -4.97
CA VAL A 189 2.59 -8.86 -4.43
C VAL A 189 2.44 -7.42 -3.92
N VAL A 190 3.49 -6.88 -3.30
CA VAL A 190 3.51 -5.51 -2.81
C VAL A 190 3.47 -4.51 -3.96
N ASP A 191 4.12 -4.80 -5.09
CA ASP A 191 4.10 -3.92 -6.26
C ASP A 191 2.72 -3.90 -6.93
N ALA A 192 2.03 -5.04 -6.99
CA ALA A 192 0.64 -5.10 -7.41
C ALA A 192 -0.30 -4.31 -6.47
N VAL A 193 -0.08 -4.42 -5.16
CA VAL A 193 -0.83 -3.66 -4.15
C VAL A 193 -0.57 -2.16 -4.25
N ASN A 194 0.68 -1.76 -4.45
CA ASN A 194 1.05 -0.36 -4.66
C ASN A 194 0.46 0.20 -5.96
N ALA A 195 0.40 -0.60 -7.02
CA ALA A 195 -0.29 -0.23 -8.26
C ALA A 195 -1.78 0.03 -7.99
N ALA A 196 -2.46 -0.85 -7.24
CA ALA A 196 -3.84 -0.68 -6.88
C ALA A 196 -4.07 0.56 -5.99
N ALA A 197 -3.20 0.80 -4.99
CA ALA A 197 -3.25 2.00 -4.18
C ALA A 197 -3.09 3.28 -5.02
N LYS A 198 -2.12 3.30 -5.94
CA LYS A 198 -1.91 4.44 -6.84
C LYS A 198 -3.07 4.65 -7.81
N TYR A 199 -3.69 3.58 -8.29
CA TYR A 199 -4.94 3.68 -9.07
C TYR A 199 -6.02 4.45 -8.29
N TYR A 200 -6.22 4.13 -7.00
CA TYR A 200 -7.18 4.85 -6.15
C TYR A 200 -6.76 6.29 -5.85
N GLN A 201 -5.46 6.54 -5.70
CA GLN A 201 -4.92 7.90 -5.60
C GLN A 201 -5.31 8.74 -6.81
N ILE A 202 -5.06 8.26 -8.03
CA ILE A 202 -5.41 8.96 -9.29
C ILE A 202 -6.93 9.18 -9.37
N LYS A 203 -7.73 8.15 -9.05
CA LYS A 203 -9.20 8.23 -9.06
C LYS A 203 -9.74 9.28 -8.08
N SER A 204 -9.16 9.38 -6.89
CA SER A 204 -9.55 10.38 -5.88
C SER A 204 -9.26 11.82 -6.33
N GLN A 205 -8.15 12.03 -7.05
CA GLN A 205 -7.77 13.33 -7.60
C GLN A 205 -8.68 13.75 -8.77
N ALA A 206 -9.07 12.79 -9.62
CA ALA A 206 -10.00 13.05 -10.72
C ALA A 206 -11.42 13.42 -10.23
N GLY A 207 -11.85 12.89 -9.08
CA GLY A 207 -13.14 13.24 -8.46
C GLY A 207 -13.14 14.53 -7.64
N SER A 208 -11.98 15.13 -7.39
CA SER A 208 -11.83 16.32 -6.52
C SER A 208 -11.52 17.62 -7.29
N ALA A 209 -11.53 17.60 -8.62
CA ALA A 209 -11.40 18.81 -9.42
C ALA A 209 -12.74 19.57 -9.46
N PRO A 210 -12.82 20.86 -9.09
CA PRO A 210 -13.90 21.68 -9.57
C PRO A 210 -13.74 21.78 -11.09
N SER A 211 -14.78 21.38 -11.82
CA SER A 211 -14.91 21.65 -13.25
C SER A 211 -14.98 23.17 -13.46
N GLU A 212 -13.82 23.82 -13.54
CA GLU A 212 -13.71 25.04 -14.33
C GLU A 212 -13.33 24.62 -15.74
N GLU A 213 -14.35 24.60 -16.61
CA GLU A 213 -14.17 24.79 -18.04
C GLU A 213 -13.22 25.97 -18.26
N ARG A 214 -11.95 25.68 -18.59
CA ARG A 214 -11.12 26.66 -19.29
C ARG A 214 -11.64 26.72 -20.72
N ASP A 215 -12.62 27.58 -20.94
CA ASP A 215 -12.86 28.17 -22.24
C ASP A 215 -11.53 28.78 -22.76
N PRO A 216 -11.17 28.58 -24.04
CA PRO A 216 -9.96 29.15 -24.60
C PRO A 216 -10.13 30.66 -24.77
N GLN A 217 -9.60 31.43 -23.83
CA GLN A 217 -9.52 32.89 -23.95
C GLN A 217 -8.60 33.27 -25.14
N PRO A 218 -9.05 34.10 -26.11
CA PRO A 218 -8.21 34.54 -27.22
C PRO A 218 -7.11 35.48 -26.74
N ALA A 219 -5.89 35.29 -27.25
CA ALA A 219 -4.77 36.21 -27.05
C ALA A 219 -5.03 37.57 -27.73
N PRO A 220 -4.80 38.72 -27.06
CA PRO A 220 -4.79 40.00 -27.74
C PRO A 220 -3.39 40.33 -28.27
N ALA A 221 -3.28 40.44 -29.59
CA ALA A 221 -2.16 41.07 -30.28
C ALA A 221 -2.19 42.60 -30.09
N SER A 222 -1.02 43.21 -29.96
CA SER A 222 -0.77 44.67 -29.99
C SER A 222 -0.01 45.02 -31.30
N PRO A 223 0.19 46.30 -31.70
CA PRO A 223 -0.58 47.56 -31.57
C PRO A 223 -0.75 48.22 -33.00
N PRO A 224 -1.20 49.49 -33.25
CA PRO A 224 -0.48 50.75 -32.90
C PRO A 224 -1.35 52.02 -32.63
N HIS A 225 -0.79 53.03 -31.93
CA HIS A 225 -0.80 54.48 -32.26
C HIS A 225 -0.75 55.47 -31.06
N SER A 226 0.36 56.22 -31.00
CA SER A 226 0.56 57.68 -30.76
C SER A 226 -0.29 58.49 -29.74
N SER A 227 0.39 59.09 -28.75
CA SER A 227 0.05 60.31 -27.95
C SER A 227 0.23 61.62 -28.78
N PRO A 228 0.12 62.89 -28.27
CA PRO A 228 -0.22 63.41 -26.92
C PRO A 228 -1.11 64.70 -26.85
N GLN A 229 -1.72 65.04 -25.71
CA GLN A 229 -1.92 66.45 -25.26
C GLN A 229 -2.41 66.55 -23.80
N GLY A 230 -1.88 67.52 -23.03
CA GLY A 230 -2.00 67.64 -21.57
C GLY A 230 -3.03 68.67 -21.00
N PRO A 231 -2.74 69.33 -19.85
CA PRO A 231 -3.58 69.47 -18.62
C PRO A 231 -4.29 70.87 -18.53
N PRO A 232 -4.88 71.43 -17.42
CA PRO A 232 -4.73 71.16 -15.95
C PRO A 232 -5.95 71.45 -15.00
N ALA A 233 -5.68 71.42 -13.66
CA ALA A 233 -6.27 72.17 -12.50
C ALA A 233 -6.66 71.24 -11.31
N GLU A 234 -5.97 71.22 -10.15
CA GLU A 234 -6.05 72.12 -8.95
C GLU A 234 -7.45 72.12 -8.28
N SER A 235 -7.69 71.95 -6.97
CA SER A 235 -6.91 72.18 -5.74
C SER A 235 -7.64 71.60 -4.49
N SER A 236 -6.87 71.33 -3.40
CA SER A 236 -7.14 71.48 -1.94
C SER A 236 -8.39 70.86 -1.26
N SER A 237 -8.47 70.56 0.05
CA SER A 237 -7.59 70.30 1.22
C SER A 237 -8.52 69.95 2.41
N GLN A 238 -7.95 69.46 3.53
CA GLN A 238 -8.45 69.46 4.93
C GLN A 238 -9.20 68.19 5.38
N ALA A 239 -8.64 67.27 6.19
CA ALA A 239 -8.02 67.30 7.54
C ALA A 239 -9.03 67.17 8.71
N GLY A 240 -8.78 66.16 9.56
CA GLY A 240 -9.48 65.95 10.84
C GLY A 240 -9.17 64.59 11.51
N GLN A 241 -7.98 64.46 12.11
CA GLN A 241 -7.72 63.59 13.28
C GLN A 241 -7.82 64.45 14.55
N PRO A 242 -8.06 63.91 15.76
CA PRO A 242 -7.05 63.29 16.65
C PRO A 242 -7.60 62.02 17.35
N GLU A 243 -6.95 61.18 18.16
CA GLU A 243 -5.64 61.07 18.82
C GLU A 243 -5.56 59.64 19.43
N GLY A 244 -4.35 59.13 19.74
CA GLY A 244 -4.20 57.97 20.63
C GLY A 244 -3.12 56.93 20.26
N ASN A 245 -1.88 57.37 20.08
CA ASN A 245 -0.69 56.51 19.99
C ASN A 245 -0.04 56.35 21.38
N LEU A 246 0.62 55.22 21.66
CA LEU A 246 1.95 55.21 22.30
C LEU A 246 2.63 53.82 22.15
N HIS A 247 3.84 53.89 21.61
CA HIS A 247 4.79 52.87 21.14
C HIS A 247 5.31 51.84 22.17
N GLY A 248 5.83 50.72 21.64
CA GLY A 248 6.64 49.70 22.35
C GLY A 248 8.10 50.12 22.66
N PRO A 249 8.98 49.18 23.07
CA PRO A 249 9.98 48.70 22.09
C PRO A 249 10.47 47.23 22.28
N GLN A 250 10.71 46.58 21.13
CA GLN A 250 11.96 45.93 20.70
C GLN A 250 12.76 45.04 21.69
N GLY A 251 12.88 43.74 21.34
CA GLY A 251 13.92 42.86 21.87
C GLY A 251 13.78 41.38 21.46
N SER A 252 14.39 40.98 20.34
CA SER A 252 14.81 39.58 20.10
C SER A 252 16.13 39.34 20.87
N PRO A 253 16.33 38.17 21.52
CA PRO A 253 16.93 37.06 20.78
C PRO A 253 16.50 35.63 21.20
N THR A 254 16.72 34.70 20.27
CA THR A 254 16.92 33.23 20.40
C THR A 254 15.72 32.27 20.57
N PRO A 255 15.70 31.15 19.82
CA PRO A 255 14.63 30.15 19.86
C PRO A 255 14.86 29.15 21.00
N ALA A 256 13.87 28.99 21.87
CA ALA A 256 13.87 27.92 22.87
C ALA A 256 13.64 26.57 22.19
N LYS A 257 14.69 25.75 22.20
CA LYS A 257 14.69 24.32 21.87
C LYS A 257 13.67 23.60 22.75
N SER A 258 12.59 23.09 22.15
CA SER A 258 11.76 22.05 22.78
C SER A 258 12.39 20.70 22.46
N SER A 259 13.20 20.19 23.39
CA SER A 259 13.80 18.86 23.32
C SER A 259 12.90 17.86 24.04
N PHE A 260 12.37 16.90 23.29
CA PHE A 260 11.83 15.65 23.84
C PHE A 260 12.99 14.83 24.42
N THR A 261 12.86 14.43 25.68
CA THR A 261 13.69 13.41 26.32
C THR A 261 12.91 12.10 26.38
N TYR A 262 13.28 11.14 25.54
CA TYR A 262 12.96 9.73 25.71
C TYR A 262 14.21 8.91 25.37
N GLY A 263 14.80 8.24 26.37
CA GLY A 263 15.91 7.28 26.20
C GLY A 263 17.25 7.90 25.73
N GLY A 264 18.17 8.16 26.66
CA GLY A 264 19.46 8.78 26.37
C GLY A 264 20.39 7.97 25.46
N LEU A 265 20.27 8.20 24.14
CA LEU A 265 21.29 7.85 23.15
C LEU A 265 21.50 9.05 22.22
N THR A 266 22.45 9.92 22.56
CA THR A 266 22.87 11.01 21.67
C THR A 266 23.69 10.43 20.51
N VAL A 267 23.14 10.56 19.31
CA VAL A 267 23.80 10.35 18.01
C VAL A 267 24.86 11.43 17.81
N ALA A 268 26.13 11.07 17.95
CA ALA A 268 27.26 11.76 17.34
C ALA A 268 28.46 10.81 17.34
N THR A 269 29.29 10.89 16.30
CA THR A 269 30.53 10.10 16.06
C THR A 269 30.41 8.82 15.23
N LEU A 270 29.76 8.90 14.06
CA LEU A 270 30.00 7.95 12.96
C LEU A 270 30.45 8.73 11.71
N CYS A 271 31.62 9.33 11.80
CA CYS A 271 32.41 9.85 10.69
C CYS A 271 33.87 9.62 11.06
N TYR A 272 34.38 8.42 10.75
CA TYR A 272 35.78 8.04 10.47
C TYR A 272 35.85 6.51 10.60
N PHE A 273 36.65 5.87 9.74
CA PHE A 273 36.85 4.42 9.58
C PHE A 273 35.97 3.70 8.54
N VAL A 274 36.19 3.98 7.25
CA VAL A 274 36.51 2.92 6.27
C VAL A 274 37.48 3.49 5.23
N LEU A 275 38.74 3.67 5.64
CA LEU A 275 39.91 3.77 4.75
C LEU A 275 41.07 3.16 5.53
N SER A 276 41.15 1.82 5.57
CA SER A 276 42.37 1.03 5.85
C SER A 276 42.01 -0.46 5.97
N ALA A 277 42.14 -1.18 4.86
CA ALA A 277 42.45 -2.62 4.69
C ALA A 277 42.15 -2.92 3.21
N PHE A 278 43.14 -2.91 2.29
CA PHE A 278 44.08 -4.02 2.05
C PHE A 278 43.44 -5.41 2.16
#